data_AF-A0A1H2XF77-F1
#
_entry.id   AF-A0A1H2XF77-F1
#
_cell.length_a   1.000
_cell.length_b   1.000
_cell.length_c   1.000
_cell.angle_alpha   90.00
_cell.angle_beta   90.00
_cell.angle_gamma   90.00
#
_symmetry.space_group_name_H-M   'P 1'
#
loop_
_entity.id
_entity.type
_entity.pdbx_description
1 polymer ?
#
loop_
_entity_poly.entity_id
_entity_poly.type
_entity_poly.pdbx_seq_one_letter_code
_entity_poly.pdbx_strand_id
1 'polypeptide(L)'
;MNPNLEHCREVFIKPTDALKASVFFIAMSRPLTEQELHNLAMNIVGRELEADGFEFMAINSKLKKNPQYVCLKEKIMHFIVVRNVEFPLDPREYDEELMYTVKEHAIKFEAKTYFAGVGLANASDRTLPVHLDEEYIVDYQGLIEI
;
A
#
# COMPACT_ATOMS: atom_id res chain seq x y z
N MET A 1 -13.85 -19.44 39.97
CA MET A 1 -14.42 -20.44 39.03
C MET A 1 -15.42 -19.73 38.15
N ASN A 2 -15.15 -19.65 36.85
CA ASN A 2 -16.11 -19.28 35.83
C ASN A 2 -15.85 -20.22 34.62
N PRO A 3 -16.81 -21.04 34.19
CA PRO A 3 -16.64 -21.98 33.09
C PRO A 3 -17.12 -21.33 31.79
N ASN A 4 -16.20 -20.91 30.93
CA ASN A 4 -16.40 -20.74 29.48
C ASN A 4 -15.08 -20.28 28.84
N LEU A 5 -14.22 -21.27 28.54
CA LEU A 5 -13.11 -21.14 27.60
C LEU A 5 -13.09 -22.44 26.77
N GLU A 6 -13.99 -22.51 25.78
CA GLU A 6 -13.85 -23.45 24.68
C GLU A 6 -13.50 -22.65 23.42
N HIS A 7 -12.22 -22.70 23.03
CA HIS A 7 -11.90 -22.72 21.62
C HIS A 7 -10.63 -23.53 21.37
N CYS A 8 -10.87 -24.72 20.80
CA CYS A 8 -10.04 -25.47 19.86
C CYS A 8 -8.53 -25.49 20.12
N ARG A 9 -8.10 -26.55 20.80
CA ARG A 9 -6.76 -27.13 20.60
C ARG A 9 -6.69 -27.71 19.20
N GLU A 10 -5.75 -27.24 18.41
CA GLU A 10 -5.38 -27.84 17.12
C GLU A 10 -4.98 -29.31 17.35
N VAL A 11 -5.79 -30.22 16.80
CA VAL A 11 -5.45 -31.65 16.72
C VAL A 11 -4.58 -31.83 15.49
N PHE A 12 -3.31 -32.14 15.72
CA PHE A 12 -2.36 -32.57 14.71
C PHE A 12 -2.81 -33.94 14.16
N ILE A 13 -3.53 -33.96 13.03
CA ILE A 13 -3.89 -35.20 12.34
C ILE A 13 -2.68 -35.66 11.52
N LYS A 14 -2.12 -36.83 11.84
CA LYS A 14 -1.11 -37.48 10.99
C LYS A 14 -1.79 -38.03 9.73
N PRO A 15 -1.21 -37.84 8.52
CA PRO A 15 -1.76 -38.41 7.31
C PRO A 15 -1.46 -39.91 7.25
N THR A 16 -2.51 -40.72 7.22
CA THR A 16 -2.45 -42.11 6.72
C THR A 16 -2.90 -42.13 5.27
N ASP A 17 -2.03 -42.67 4.43
CA ASP A 17 -2.13 -42.74 2.97
C ASP A 17 -3.47 -43.28 2.44
N ALA A 18 -4.03 -42.58 1.44
CA ALA A 18 -4.39 -43.13 0.13
C ALA A 18 -5.41 -42.22 -0.59
N LEU A 19 -4.93 -41.33 -1.45
CA LEU A 19 -5.26 -41.23 -2.88
C LEU A 19 -4.56 -39.98 -3.42
N LYS A 20 -3.50 -40.17 -4.20
CA LYS A 20 -2.75 -39.11 -4.87
C LYS A 20 -3.64 -38.42 -5.92
N ALA A 21 -4.29 -37.34 -5.52
CA ALA A 21 -4.62 -36.26 -6.43
C ALA A 21 -3.70 -35.10 -6.05
N SER A 22 -2.47 -35.12 -6.57
CA SER A 22 -1.61 -33.95 -6.57
C SER A 22 -2.22 -32.90 -7.49
N VAL A 23 -3.23 -32.18 -6.99
CA VAL A 23 -3.45 -30.82 -7.46
C VAL A 23 -2.33 -30.02 -6.82
N PHE A 24 -1.18 -30.03 -7.50
CA PHE A 24 -0.14 -29.05 -7.28
C PHE A 24 -0.81 -27.72 -7.63
N PHE A 25 -1.33 -27.01 -6.62
CA PHE A 25 -1.82 -25.66 -6.78
C PHE A 25 -0.56 -24.82 -7.04
N ILE A 26 -0.10 -24.79 -8.29
CA ILE A 26 0.87 -23.80 -8.73
C ILE A 26 0.13 -22.48 -8.52
N ALA A 27 0.45 -21.75 -7.45
CA ALA A 27 0.15 -20.33 -7.40
C ALA A 27 0.83 -19.75 -8.64
N MET A 28 0.04 -19.49 -9.68
CA MET A 28 0.55 -18.89 -10.89
C MET A 28 0.87 -17.44 -10.54
N SER A 29 2.11 -17.21 -10.15
CA SER A 29 2.70 -15.89 -10.07
C SER A 29 2.43 -15.17 -11.38
N ARG A 30 1.82 -13.99 -11.28
CA ARG A 30 1.51 -13.12 -12.41
C ARG A 30 1.96 -11.71 -12.09
N PRO A 31 2.26 -10.89 -13.11
CA PRO A 31 2.48 -9.46 -12.92
C PRO A 31 1.30 -8.82 -12.20
N LEU A 32 1.62 -7.91 -11.26
CA LEU A 32 0.63 -7.03 -10.65
C LEU A 32 0.10 -6.05 -11.70
N THR A 33 -1.20 -5.79 -11.63
CA THR A 33 -1.85 -4.76 -12.45
C THR A 33 -1.53 -3.36 -11.90
N GLU A 34 -1.75 -2.33 -12.71
CA GLU A 34 -1.59 -0.93 -12.28
C GLU A 34 -2.36 -0.61 -10.99
N GLN A 35 -3.59 -1.10 -10.87
CA GLN A 35 -4.42 -0.90 -9.68
C GLN A 35 -3.87 -1.65 -8.46
N GLU A 36 -3.28 -2.83 -8.65
CA GLU A 36 -2.67 -3.59 -7.55
C GLU A 36 -1.37 -2.96 -7.08
N LEU A 37 -0.53 -2.47 -8.00
CA LEU A 37 0.64 -1.67 -7.67
C LEU A 37 0.27 -0.39 -6.93
N HIS A 38 -0.77 0.30 -7.38
CA HIS A 38 -1.30 1.48 -6.70
C HIS A 38 -1.77 1.15 -5.28
N ASN A 39 -2.53 0.06 -5.11
CA ASN A 39 -2.98 -0.40 -3.80
C ASN A 39 -1.80 -0.81 -2.91
N LEU A 40 -0.77 -1.44 -3.47
CA LEU A 40 0.43 -1.83 -2.75
C LEU A 40 1.19 -0.61 -2.23
N ALA A 41 1.41 0.39 -3.09
CA ALA A 41 2.00 1.67 -2.69
C ALA A 41 1.16 2.37 -1.61
N MET A 42 -0.16 2.43 -1.77
CA MET A 42 -1.06 2.96 -0.75
C MET A 42 -0.93 2.23 0.58
N ASN A 43 -0.93 0.90 0.59
CA ASN A 43 -0.80 0.13 1.83
C ASN A 43 0.52 0.39 2.55
N ILE A 44 1.63 0.58 1.83
CA ILE A 44 2.93 0.91 2.41
C ILE A 44 2.85 2.28 3.11
N VAL A 45 2.36 3.31 2.41
CA VAL A 45 2.22 4.66 2.96
C VAL A 45 1.21 4.68 4.12
N GLY A 46 0.06 4.02 3.96
CA GLY A 46 -0.99 3.97 4.98
C GLY A 46 -0.50 3.38 6.30
N ARG A 47 0.35 2.34 6.26
CA ARG A 47 0.95 1.75 7.47
C ARG A 47 1.91 2.71 8.18
N GLU A 48 2.70 3.46 7.42
CA GLU A 48 3.57 4.52 7.99
C GLU A 48 2.71 5.60 8.65
N LEU A 49 1.65 6.07 7.98
CA LEU A 49 0.74 7.06 8.53
C LEU A 49 0.05 6.58 9.82
N GLU A 50 -0.42 5.32 9.86
CA GLU A 50 -0.99 4.74 11.10
C GLU A 50 0.06 4.70 12.22
N ALA A 51 1.28 4.26 11.93
CA ALA A 51 2.36 4.20 12.91
C ALA A 51 2.74 5.59 13.44
N ASP A 52 2.65 6.61 12.58
CA ASP A 52 2.90 8.01 12.89
C ASP A 52 1.71 8.72 13.57
N GLY A 53 0.61 8.00 13.84
CA GLY A 53 -0.54 8.52 14.57
C GLY A 53 -1.48 9.41 13.76
N PHE A 54 -1.52 9.24 12.43
CA PHE A 54 -2.54 9.88 11.60
C PHE A 54 -3.89 9.15 11.72
N GLU A 55 -4.96 9.92 11.86
CA GLU A 55 -6.34 9.41 11.84
C GLU A 55 -6.91 9.53 10.42
N PHE A 56 -7.39 8.44 9.83
CA PHE A 56 -7.92 8.45 8.47
C PHE A 56 -9.36 8.97 8.44
N MET A 57 -9.56 10.10 7.76
CA MET A 57 -10.88 10.70 7.54
C MET A 57 -11.51 10.19 6.24
N ALA A 58 -10.70 10.00 5.19
CA ALA A 58 -11.13 9.41 3.93
C ALA A 58 -9.98 8.68 3.22
N ILE A 59 -10.32 7.60 2.52
CA ILE A 59 -9.40 6.80 1.70
C ILE A 59 -10.01 6.66 0.30
N ASN A 60 -9.20 6.92 -0.73
CA ASN A 60 -9.61 6.82 -2.13
C ASN A 60 -8.57 6.06 -2.94
N SER A 61 -8.83 4.78 -3.18
CA SER A 61 -7.95 3.88 -3.92
C SER A 61 -8.14 3.91 -5.44
N LYS A 62 -9.05 4.74 -5.95
CA LYS A 62 -9.28 4.82 -7.40
C LYS A 62 -8.13 5.58 -8.05
N LEU A 63 -7.55 4.98 -9.08
CA LEU A 63 -6.59 5.66 -9.95
C LEU A 63 -7.11 7.03 -10.39
N LYS A 64 -6.19 7.98 -10.49
CA LYS A 64 -6.43 9.37 -10.93
C LYS A 64 -7.35 10.21 -10.03
N LYS A 65 -7.85 9.68 -8.91
CA LYS A 65 -8.56 10.51 -7.91
C LYS A 65 -7.61 10.95 -6.81
N ASN A 66 -7.57 12.25 -6.53
CA ASN A 66 -6.66 12.82 -5.52
C ASN A 66 -7.43 13.68 -4.51
N PRO A 67 -6.96 13.76 -3.25
CA PRO A 67 -5.88 12.95 -2.66
C PRO A 67 -6.29 11.48 -2.45
N GLN A 68 -5.30 10.60 -2.23
CA GLN A 68 -5.54 9.19 -1.87
C GLN A 68 -5.94 9.08 -0.40
N TYR A 69 -5.30 9.86 0.47
CA TYR A 69 -5.63 9.94 1.89
C TYR A 69 -5.99 11.35 2.30
N VAL A 70 -7.06 11.46 3.07
CA VAL A 70 -7.33 12.62 3.90
C VAL A 70 -7.20 12.17 5.34
N CYS A 71 -6.23 12.72 6.06
CA CYS A 71 -5.92 12.36 7.43
C CYS A 71 -6.02 13.57 8.37
N LEU A 72 -6.21 13.32 9.66
CA LEU A 72 -6.12 14.29 10.72
C LEU A 72 -4.94 13.91 11.63
N LYS A 73 -4.07 14.86 11.95
CA LYS A 73 -3.03 14.69 12.98
C LYS A 73 -2.88 16.01 13.72
N GLU A 74 -2.91 15.95 15.05
CA GLU A 74 -2.79 17.15 15.91
C GLU A 74 -3.79 18.27 15.53
N LYS A 75 -5.01 17.89 15.12
CA LYS A 75 -6.08 18.79 14.63
C LYS A 75 -5.78 19.50 13.30
N ILE A 76 -4.72 19.10 12.59
CA ILE A 76 -4.40 19.59 11.25
C ILE A 76 -4.84 18.54 10.23
N MET A 77 -5.51 18.99 9.16
CA MET A 77 -5.89 18.14 8.05
C MET A 77 -4.70 17.93 7.10
N HIS A 78 -4.52 16.72 6.60
CA HIS A 78 -3.42 16.33 5.71
C HIS A 78 -3.99 15.64 4.48
N PHE A 79 -3.69 16.19 3.31
CA PHE A 79 -4.03 15.63 2.00
C PHE A 79 -2.79 14.96 1.43
N ILE A 80 -2.84 13.65 1.22
CA ILE A 80 -1.67 12.88 0.81
C ILE A 80 -1.96 12.22 -0.53
N VAL A 81 -1.13 12.54 -1.52
CA VAL A 81 -1.17 11.96 -2.85
C VAL A 81 -0.14 10.85 -2.92
N VAL A 82 -0.59 9.62 -3.23
CA VAL A 82 0.29 8.44 -3.30
C VAL A 82 0.46 8.01 -4.74
N ARG A 83 1.69 7.73 -5.15
CA ARG A 83 2.01 7.18 -6.47
C ARG A 83 2.92 5.98 -6.36
N ASN A 84 2.59 4.92 -7.11
CA ASN A 84 3.56 3.91 -7.48
C ASN A 84 4.49 4.52 -8.54
N VAL A 85 5.80 4.27 -8.40
CA VAL A 85 6.83 4.74 -9.34
C VAL A 85 7.62 3.52 -9.81
N GLU A 86 7.76 3.38 -11.12
CA GLU A 86 8.48 2.26 -11.74
C GLU A 86 9.95 2.60 -11.94
N PHE A 87 10.84 1.62 -11.76
CA PHE A 87 12.25 1.80 -12.09
C PHE A 87 12.43 2.09 -13.60
N PRO A 88 13.30 3.04 -14.02
CA PRO A 88 14.30 3.77 -13.23
C PRO A 88 13.86 5.17 -12.78
N LEU A 89 12.57 5.49 -12.77
CA LEU A 89 12.09 6.83 -12.36
C LEU A 89 12.36 7.07 -10.87
N ASP A 90 12.60 8.34 -10.52
CA ASP A 90 12.85 8.74 -9.13
C ASP A 90 11.53 8.87 -8.35
N PRO A 91 11.31 8.10 -7.27
CA PRO A 91 10.09 8.19 -6.45
C PRO A 91 9.87 9.55 -5.78
N ARG A 92 10.84 10.47 -5.83
CA ARG A 92 10.73 11.83 -5.29
C ARG A 92 10.22 12.83 -6.31
N GLU A 93 10.23 12.48 -7.59
CA GLU A 93 9.68 13.32 -8.65
C GLU A 93 8.16 13.18 -8.72
N TYR A 94 7.48 14.31 -8.89
CA TYR A 94 6.03 14.38 -8.96
C TYR A 94 5.58 15.36 -10.04
N ASP A 95 4.35 15.20 -10.50
CA ASP A 95 3.69 16.15 -11.39
C ASP A 95 3.36 17.44 -10.61
N GLU A 96 4.13 18.50 -10.90
CA GLU A 96 3.99 19.79 -10.22
C GLU A 96 2.61 20.42 -10.42
N GLU A 97 2.02 20.32 -11.63
CA GLU A 97 0.70 20.89 -11.93
C GLU A 97 -0.40 20.18 -11.13
N LEU A 98 -0.31 18.85 -11.08
CA LEU A 98 -1.21 18.04 -10.26
C LEU A 98 -1.08 18.41 -8.78
N MET A 99 0.13 18.41 -8.24
CA MET A 99 0.36 18.66 -6.82
C MET A 99 -0.04 20.10 -6.44
N TYR A 100 0.21 21.07 -7.31
CA TYR A 100 -0.27 22.45 -7.14
C TYR A 100 -1.80 22.50 -7.07
N THR A 101 -2.50 21.80 -7.97
CA THR A 101 -3.97 21.73 -7.97
C THR A 101 -4.52 21.12 -6.68
N VAL A 102 -3.91 20.04 -6.19
CA VAL A 102 -4.29 19.42 -4.91
C VAL A 102 -4.03 20.37 -3.74
N LYS A 103 -2.89 21.07 -3.74
CA LYS A 103 -2.54 22.07 -2.72
C LYS A 103 -3.53 23.23 -2.68
N GLU A 104 -3.90 23.80 -3.81
CA GLU A 104 -4.92 24.86 -3.87
C GLU A 104 -6.27 24.41 -3.30
N HIS A 105 -6.63 23.13 -3.52
CA HIS A 105 -7.83 22.56 -2.93
C HIS A 105 -7.66 22.39 -1.40
N ALA A 106 -6.52 21.86 -0.94
CA ALA A 106 -6.23 21.62 0.47
C ALA A 106 -6.23 22.92 1.30
N ILE A 107 -5.70 24.03 0.75
CA ILE A 107 -5.69 25.35 1.42
C ILE A 107 -7.10 25.79 1.83
N LYS A 108 -8.13 25.48 1.02
CA LYS A 108 -9.53 25.81 1.33
C LYS A 108 -10.07 25.07 2.56
N PHE A 109 -9.41 23.99 2.97
CA PHE A 109 -9.72 23.18 4.15
C PHE A 109 -8.67 23.35 5.26
N GLU A 110 -7.79 24.36 5.16
CA GLU A 110 -6.67 24.58 6.09
C GLU A 110 -5.78 23.32 6.22
N ALA A 111 -5.70 22.54 5.14
CA ALA A 111 -4.99 21.27 5.10
C ALA A 111 -3.58 21.43 4.51
N LYS A 112 -2.65 20.64 5.02
CA LYS A 112 -1.31 20.47 4.45
C LYS A 112 -1.34 19.44 3.32
N THR A 113 -0.49 19.60 2.31
CA THR A 113 -0.44 18.70 1.14
C THR A 113 0.90 17.99 1.08
N TYR A 114 0.85 16.69 0.86
CA TYR A 114 2.03 15.84 0.76
C TYR A 114 1.98 14.96 -0.48
N PHE A 115 3.15 14.71 -1.04
CA PHE A 115 3.40 13.67 -2.02
C PHE A 115 4.10 12.48 -1.37
N ALA A 116 3.70 11.27 -1.75
CA ALA A 116 4.35 10.02 -1.35
C ALA A 116 4.53 9.14 -2.59
N GLY A 117 5.71 9.21 -3.21
CA GLY A 117 6.09 8.32 -4.28
C GLY A 117 6.76 7.06 -3.73
N VAL A 118 6.26 5.90 -4.13
CA VAL A 118 6.73 4.58 -3.70
C VAL A 118 7.27 3.86 -4.93
N GLY A 119 8.58 3.71 -4.98
CA GLY A 119 9.25 2.85 -5.95
C GLY A 119 8.97 1.38 -5.65
N LEU A 120 8.36 0.67 -6.60
CA LEU A 120 8.15 -0.78 -6.50
C LEU A 120 8.89 -1.48 -7.64
N ALA A 121 9.80 -2.38 -7.30
CA ALA A 121 10.61 -3.11 -8.28
C ALA A 121 10.70 -4.60 -7.93
N ASN A 122 10.80 -5.47 -8.94
CA ASN A 122 10.99 -6.89 -8.71
C ASN A 122 12.35 -7.14 -8.02
N ALA A 123 12.37 -8.04 -7.03
CA ALA A 123 13.56 -8.28 -6.21
C ALA A 123 14.68 -9.01 -6.94
N SER A 124 14.36 -9.85 -7.93
CA SER A 124 15.35 -10.58 -8.72
C SER A 124 16.00 -9.69 -9.78
N ASP A 125 15.20 -8.84 -10.43
CA ASP A 125 15.66 -7.88 -11.43
C ASP A 125 14.70 -6.70 -11.48
N ARG A 126 15.20 -5.48 -11.24
CA ARG A 126 14.39 -4.26 -11.17
C ARG A 126 13.67 -3.89 -12.46
N THR A 127 14.08 -4.47 -13.59
CA THR A 127 13.46 -4.25 -14.91
C THR A 127 12.28 -5.19 -15.18
N LEU A 128 12.10 -6.21 -14.35
CA LEU A 128 10.96 -7.13 -14.45
C LEU A 128 9.73 -6.58 -13.71
N PRO A 129 8.51 -6.97 -14.13
CA PRO A 129 7.30 -6.64 -13.39
C PRO A 129 7.34 -7.19 -11.97
N VAL A 130 6.72 -6.46 -11.02
CA VAL A 130 6.44 -7.01 -9.69
C VAL A 130 5.34 -8.05 -9.84
N HIS A 131 5.54 -9.22 -9.23
CA HIS A 131 4.60 -10.33 -9.32
C HIS A 131 3.85 -10.54 -8.01
N LEU A 132 2.65 -11.10 -8.13
CA LEU A 132 1.85 -11.52 -6.98
C LEU A 132 2.55 -12.66 -6.23
N ASP A 133 2.56 -12.57 -4.90
CA ASP A 133 3.18 -13.54 -3.98
C ASP A 133 4.70 -13.75 -4.16
N GLU A 134 5.38 -12.78 -4.78
CA GLU A 134 6.84 -12.76 -4.91
C GLU A 134 7.47 -11.60 -4.14
N GLU A 135 8.76 -11.73 -3.83
CA GLU A 135 9.53 -10.66 -3.20
C GLU A 135 9.69 -9.45 -4.13
N TYR A 136 9.62 -8.26 -3.55
CA TYR A 136 9.80 -6.99 -4.23
C TYR A 136 10.63 -6.03 -3.37
N ILE A 137 11.26 -5.07 -4.04
CA ILE A 137 12.01 -3.98 -3.41
C ILE A 137 11.10 -2.77 -3.31
N VAL A 138 11.17 -2.08 -2.17
CA VAL A 138 10.51 -0.81 -1.92
C VAL A 138 11.57 0.29 -1.84
N ASP A 139 11.38 1.36 -2.61
CA ASP A 139 12.11 2.62 -2.45
C ASP A 139 11.11 3.72 -2.08
N TYR A 140 11.09 4.09 -0.81
CA TYR A 140 10.19 5.10 -0.27
C TYR A 140 10.93 5.90 0.80
N GLN A 141 10.96 7.23 0.65
CA GLN A 141 11.74 8.15 1.49
C GLN A 141 10.87 8.96 2.46
N GLY A 142 9.61 8.56 2.63
CA GLY A 142 8.62 9.29 3.44
C GLY A 142 7.87 10.37 2.67
N LEU A 143 7.08 11.15 3.41
CA LEU A 143 6.25 12.24 2.87
C LEU A 143 7.09 13.45 2.44
N ILE A 144 6.82 13.97 1.24
CA ILE A 144 7.36 15.24 0.74
C ILE A 144 6.26 16.30 0.87
N GLU A 145 6.47 17.32 1.70
CA GLU A 145 5.55 18.46 1.83
C GLU A 145 5.65 19.37 0.60
N ILE A 146 4.50 19.76 0.04
CA ILE A 146 4.40 20.60 -1.17
C ILE A 146 4.06 22.04 -0.82
#